data_AF-A0A843VNV9-F1
#
_entry.id   AF-A0A843VNV9-F1
#
_cell.length_a   1.000
_cell.length_b   1.000
_cell.length_c   1.000
_cell.angle_alpha   90.00
_cell.angle_beta   90.00
_cell.angle_gamma   90.00
#
_symmetry.space_group_name_H-M   'P 1'
#
loop_
_entity.id
_entity.type
_entity.pdbx_description
1 polymer ?
#
loop_
_entity_poly.entity_id
_entity_poly.type
_entity_poly.pdbx_seq_one_letter_code
_entity_poly.pdbx_strand_id
1 'polypeptide(L)'
;MLKILLSYTRYFFNPRIQYKDNVHNDGEVMRGTMNVITRLARTMNERLDAMAEVERYKMKVGIYGGHDMTYAAQRLTPAEWWIQVNYHQAGTNPLTYVAVRELS
;
A
#
# COMPACT_ATOMS: atom_id res chain seq x y z
N MET A 1 0.23 24.23 -9.72
CA MET A 1 -0.30 22.87 -10.00
C MET A 1 -0.20 22.06 -8.70
N LEU A 2 -1.32 21.75 -8.06
CA LEU A 2 -1.44 21.33 -6.65
C LEU A 2 -0.50 20.16 -6.28
N LYS A 3 0.69 20.48 -5.75
CA LYS A 3 1.44 19.58 -4.86
C LYS A 3 0.89 19.78 -3.45
N ILE A 4 -0.27 19.19 -3.17
CA ILE A 4 -0.56 18.82 -1.78
C ILE A 4 0.53 17.79 -1.45
N LEU A 5 1.43 18.14 -0.54
CA LEU A 5 2.55 17.33 -0.06
C LEU A 5 2.01 16.03 0.55
N LEU A 6 1.67 15.05 -0.29
CA LEU A 6 1.55 13.67 0.17
C LEU A 6 2.94 13.27 0.67
N SER A 7 3.01 12.79 1.91
CA SER A 7 4.22 12.12 2.38
C SER A 7 4.57 11.00 1.39
N TYR A 8 5.85 10.73 1.20
CA TYR A 8 6.31 9.66 0.31
C TYR A 8 5.60 8.31 0.58
N THR A 9 5.25 8.06 1.82
CA THR A 9 4.50 6.88 2.22
C THR A 9 3.04 6.91 1.77
N ARG A 10 2.34 8.05 1.91
CA ARG A 10 0.97 8.19 1.37
C ARG A 10 0.95 8.15 -0.15
N TYR A 11 2.03 8.56 -0.82
CA TYR A 11 2.22 8.32 -2.24
C TYR A 11 2.30 6.82 -2.54
N PHE A 12 3.14 6.07 -1.81
CA PHE A 12 3.29 4.64 -1.98
C PHE A 12 1.97 3.88 -1.76
N PHE A 13 1.29 4.13 -0.64
CA PHE A 13 0.04 3.42 -0.30
C PHE A 13 -1.18 3.86 -1.11
N ASN A 14 -1.05 4.81 -2.03
CA ASN A 14 -2.19 5.25 -2.84
C ASN A 14 -2.32 4.39 -4.11
N PRO A 15 -3.35 3.53 -4.22
CA PRO A 15 -3.53 2.67 -5.40
C PRO A 15 -3.86 3.48 -6.66
N ARG A 16 -4.50 4.66 -6.54
CA ARG A 16 -4.72 5.54 -7.71
C ARG A 16 -3.40 6.06 -8.29
N ILE A 17 -2.34 6.07 -7.50
CA ILE A 17 -0.99 6.42 -7.95
C ILE A 17 -0.29 5.16 -8.44
N GLN A 18 -0.21 4.11 -7.61
CA GLN A 18 0.52 2.88 -7.91
C GLN A 18 0.06 2.16 -9.19
N TYR A 19 -1.16 2.42 -9.68
CA TYR A 19 -1.69 1.82 -10.90
C TYR A 19 -1.62 2.74 -12.13
N LYS A 20 -0.96 3.90 -12.04
CA LYS A 20 -0.69 4.76 -13.21
C LYS A 20 0.54 4.31 -13.99
N ASP A 21 0.66 4.79 -15.22
CA ASP A 21 1.89 4.72 -15.98
C ASP A 21 2.92 5.70 -15.37
N ASN A 22 4.16 5.24 -15.14
CA ASN A 22 5.26 6.00 -14.53
C ASN A 22 5.19 6.21 -13.01
N VAL A 23 4.90 5.15 -12.25
CA VAL A 23 5.00 5.17 -10.79
C VAL A 23 6.46 5.25 -10.34
N HIS A 24 6.72 6.13 -9.36
CA HIS A 24 8.03 6.27 -8.73
C HIS A 24 8.06 5.52 -7.40
N ASN A 25 8.72 4.36 -7.38
CA ASN A 25 9.04 3.62 -6.15
C ASN A 25 10.55 3.68 -5.92
N ASP A 26 11.10 4.90 -5.96
CA ASP A 26 12.53 5.15 -5.78
C ASP A 26 12.98 4.95 -4.32
N GLY A 27 14.30 5.10 -4.10
CA GLY A 27 14.89 4.85 -2.79
C GLY A 27 14.35 5.74 -1.67
N GLU A 28 13.87 6.95 -1.96
CA GLU A 28 13.30 7.84 -0.95
C GLU A 28 11.89 7.40 -0.58
N VAL A 29 11.07 7.07 -1.58
CA VAL A 29 9.74 6.49 -1.39
C VAL A 29 9.80 5.21 -0.58
N MET A 30 10.66 4.28 -0.98
CA MET A 30 10.78 3.00 -0.29
C MET A 30 11.29 3.15 1.14
N ARG A 31 12.26 4.05 1.39
CA ARG A 31 12.75 4.33 2.75
C ARG A 31 11.65 4.91 3.64
N GLY A 32 10.86 5.85 3.11
CA GLY A 32 9.70 6.40 3.82
C GLY A 32 8.68 5.32 4.18
N THR A 33 8.36 4.44 3.23
CA THR A 33 7.46 3.31 3.44
C THR A 33 7.95 2.36 4.54
N MET A 34 9.22 1.95 4.50
CA MET A 34 9.78 1.04 5.50
C MET A 34 9.83 1.66 6.90
N ASN A 35 10.09 2.97 7.00
CA ASN A 35 10.04 3.69 8.28
C ASN A 35 8.63 3.70 8.87
N VAL A 36 7.60 3.92 8.05
CA VAL A 36 6.22 3.89 8.51
C VAL A 36 5.77 2.49 8.93
N ILE A 37 6.14 1.45 8.18
CA ILE A 37 5.87 0.06 8.58
C ILE A 37 6.52 -0.24 9.94
N THR A 38 7.77 0.17 10.12
CA THR A 38 8.50 0.00 11.39
C THR A 38 7.80 0.70 12.56
N ARG A 39 7.19 1.87 12.33
CA ARG A 39 6.51 2.65 13.36
C ARG A 39 5.10 2.15 13.67
N LEU A 40 4.38 1.63 12.67
CA LEU A 40 2.95 1.32 12.78
C LEU A 40 2.64 -0.16 12.99
N ALA A 41 3.56 -1.07 12.63
CA ALA A 41 3.41 -2.49 12.95
C ALA A 41 3.41 -2.71 14.46
N ARG A 42 2.55 -3.59 14.96
CA ARG A 42 2.38 -3.88 16.40
C ARG A 42 3.37 -4.91 16.91
N THR A 43 3.88 -5.75 16.02
CA THR A 43 4.80 -6.85 16.35
C THR A 43 5.92 -6.96 15.32
N MET A 44 7.01 -7.64 15.69
CA MET A 44 8.09 -7.93 14.74
C MET A 44 7.62 -8.81 13.58
N ASN A 45 6.74 -9.78 13.83
CA ASN A 45 6.21 -10.64 12.77
C ASN A 45 5.35 -9.83 11.78
N GLU A 46 4.42 -8.99 12.28
CA GLU A 46 3.62 -8.10 11.43
C GLU A 46 4.49 -7.17 10.60
N ARG A 47 5.61 -6.68 11.17
CA ARG A 47 6.59 -5.86 10.45
C ARG A 47 7.24 -6.63 9.30
N LEU A 48 7.77 -7.82 9.57
CA LEU A 48 8.45 -8.65 8.55
C LEU A 48 7.48 -9.04 7.43
N ASP A 49 6.27 -9.44 7.77
CA ASP A 49 5.25 -9.81 6.81
C ASP A 49 4.79 -8.61 5.96
N ALA A 50 4.57 -7.44 6.58
CA ALA A 50 4.25 -6.22 5.86
C ALA A 50 5.37 -5.81 4.90
N MET A 51 6.64 -5.93 5.32
CA MET A 51 7.80 -5.65 4.46
C MET A 51 7.87 -6.61 3.27
N ALA A 52 7.54 -7.89 3.45
CA ALA A 52 7.47 -8.85 2.35
C ALA A 52 6.35 -8.50 1.36
N GLU A 53 5.22 -8.02 1.87
CA GLU A 53 4.05 -7.67 1.06
C GLU A 53 4.24 -6.38 0.24
N VAL A 54 5.12 -5.47 0.68
CA VAL A 54 5.48 -4.25 -0.06
C VAL A 54 5.93 -4.57 -1.49
N GLU A 55 6.78 -5.58 -1.66
CA GLU A 55 7.27 -5.98 -2.98
C GLU A 55 6.13 -6.55 -3.84
N ARG A 56 5.22 -7.33 -3.25
CA ARG A 56 4.08 -7.88 -3.98
C ARG A 56 3.12 -6.81 -4.46
N TYR A 57 2.84 -5.82 -3.62
CA TYR A 57 2.02 -4.67 -3.99
C TYR A 57 2.70 -3.83 -5.07
N LYS A 58 3.99 -3.51 -4.90
CA LYS A 58 4.79 -2.76 -5.86
C LYS A 58 4.79 -3.40 -7.26
N MET A 59 4.97 -4.73 -7.31
CA MET A 59 5.00 -5.50 -8.55
C MET A 59 3.61 -5.85 -9.07
N LYS A 60 2.54 -5.55 -8.32
CA LYS A 60 1.15 -5.89 -8.65
C LYS A 60 0.99 -7.39 -8.92
N VAL A 61 1.56 -8.23 -8.05
CA VAL A 61 1.45 -9.70 -8.18
C VAL A 61 0.42 -10.28 -7.23
N GLY A 62 -0.06 -11.48 -7.53
CA GLY A 62 -1.12 -12.12 -6.76
C GLY A 62 -2.40 -11.29 -6.80
N ILE A 63 -2.99 -11.03 -5.63
CA ILE A 63 -4.26 -10.29 -5.51
C ILE A 63 -4.13 -8.88 -6.11
N TYR A 64 -2.97 -8.24 -5.95
CA TYR A 64 -2.76 -6.85 -6.38
C TYR A 64 -2.84 -6.70 -7.90
N GLY A 65 -2.48 -7.72 -8.67
CA GLY A 65 -2.58 -7.70 -10.13
C GLY A 65 -3.96 -8.11 -10.66
N GLY A 66 -4.86 -8.55 -9.79
CA GLY A 66 -6.18 -9.03 -10.17
C GLY A 66 -7.01 -7.94 -10.85
N HIS A 67 -7.90 -8.37 -11.75
CA HIS A 67 -8.82 -7.49 -12.45
C HIS A 67 -9.62 -6.62 -11.47
N ASP A 68 -10.19 -7.24 -10.44
CA ASP A 68 -11.01 -6.56 -9.43
C ASP A 68 -10.21 -5.51 -8.66
N MET A 69 -8.97 -5.82 -8.26
CA MET A 69 -8.14 -4.88 -7.51
C MET A 69 -7.65 -3.71 -8.36
N THR A 70 -7.34 -3.97 -9.62
CA THR A 70 -7.01 -2.91 -10.59
C THR A 70 -8.22 -2.01 -10.85
N TYR A 71 -9.41 -2.59 -10.97
CA TYR A 71 -10.65 -1.85 -11.16
C TYR A 71 -11.05 -1.02 -9.92
N ALA A 72 -10.89 -1.61 -8.73
CA ALA A 72 -11.16 -0.97 -7.45
C ALA A 72 -10.19 0.20 -7.17
N ALA A 73 -8.93 0.09 -7.61
CA ALA A 73 -7.90 1.13 -7.43
C ALA A 73 -8.33 2.48 -8.01
N GLN A 74 -9.16 2.47 -9.06
CA GLN A 74 -9.66 3.68 -9.72
C GLN A 74 -10.92 4.27 -9.08
N ARG A 75 -11.62 3.51 -8.23
CA ARG A 75 -12.97 3.86 -7.74
C ARG A 75 -13.01 4.14 -6.25
N LEU A 76 -12.29 3.35 -5.47
CA LEU A 76 -12.29 3.47 -4.02
C LEU A 76 -11.36 4.58 -3.56
N THR A 77 -11.58 5.08 -2.35
CA THR A 77 -10.54 5.84 -1.64
C THR A 77 -9.36 4.91 -1.33
N PRO A 78 -8.14 5.45 -1.10
CA PRO A 78 -6.99 4.61 -0.77
C PRO A 78 -7.24 3.70 0.44
N ALA A 79 -7.84 4.20 1.52
CA ALA A 79 -8.13 3.40 2.72
C ALA A 79 -9.13 2.28 2.44
N GLU A 80 -10.24 2.58 1.73
CA GLU A 80 -11.24 1.57 1.35
C GLU A 80 -10.65 0.48 0.46
N TRP A 81 -9.73 0.82 -0.44
CA TRP A 81 -9.06 -0.17 -1.29
C TRP A 81 -8.22 -1.15 -0.47
N TRP A 82 -7.45 -0.66 0.51
CA TRP A 82 -6.69 -1.52 1.41
C TRP A 82 -7.58 -2.41 2.27
N ILE A 83 -8.77 -1.93 2.65
CA ILE A 83 -9.79 -2.74 3.31
C ILE A 83 -10.25 -3.89 2.39
N GLN A 84 -10.48 -3.64 1.10
CA GLN A 84 -10.81 -4.69 0.12
C GLN A 84 -9.71 -5.73 -0.03
N VAL A 85 -8.44 -5.32 -0.04
CA VAL A 85 -7.30 -6.25 -0.08
C VAL A 85 -7.39 -7.28 1.05
N ASN A 86 -7.81 -6.86 2.24
CA ASN A 86 -7.96 -7.72 3.41
C ASN A 86 -9.11 -8.72 3.26
N TYR A 87 -10.22 -8.33 2.61
CA TYR A 87 -11.35 -9.22 2.38
C TYR A 87 -11.02 -10.32 1.35
N HIS A 88 -10.14 -10.03 0.39
CA HIS A 88 -9.77 -10.97 -0.66
C HIS A 88 -8.60 -11.90 -0.28
N GLN A 89 -7.82 -11.59 0.75
CA GLN A 89 -6.89 -12.54 1.35
C GLN A 89 -7.61 -13.33 2.45
N ALA A 90 -7.46 -14.66 2.47
CA ALA A 90 -7.98 -15.52 3.52
C ALA A 90 -7.17 -15.36 4.83
N GLY A 91 -7.13 -14.14 5.37
CA GLY A 91 -6.29 -13.75 6.50
C GLY A 91 -6.10 -12.23 6.58
N THR A 92 -5.61 -11.73 7.72
CA THR A 92 -5.29 -10.31 7.85
C THR A 92 -3.99 -10.00 7.11
N ASN A 93 -4.03 -9.21 6.05
CA ASN A 93 -2.87 -8.67 5.37
C ASN A 93 -2.16 -7.64 6.30
N PRO A 94 -0.93 -7.91 6.76
CA PRO A 94 -0.22 -7.02 7.68
C PRO A 94 0.05 -5.62 7.10
N LEU A 95 0.21 -5.52 5.78
CA LEU A 95 0.41 -4.25 5.10
C LEU A 95 -0.87 -3.42 5.04
N THR A 96 -2.05 -4.06 4.94
CA THR A 96 -3.34 -3.36 5.00
C THR A 96 -3.48 -2.56 6.29
N TYR A 97 -3.14 -3.12 7.45
CA TYR A 97 -3.29 -2.42 8.72
C TYR A 97 -2.44 -1.15 8.77
N VAL A 98 -1.17 -1.25 8.34
CA VAL A 98 -0.26 -0.11 8.23
C VAL A 98 -0.81 0.93 7.25
N ALA A 99 -1.24 0.49 6.07
CA ALA A 99 -1.72 1.37 5.02
C ALA A 99 -3.01 2.11 5.44
N VAL A 100 -3.99 1.41 6.01
CA VAL A 100 -5.22 2.03 6.51
C VAL A 100 -4.89 3.09 7.56
N ARG A 101 -4.00 2.82 8.52
CA ARG A 101 -3.63 3.79 9.57
C ARG A 101 -2.89 5.02 9.05
N GLU A 102 -2.08 4.88 8.00
CA GLU A 102 -1.37 6.03 7.39
C GLU A 102 -2.30 6.86 6.47
N LEU A 103 -3.36 6.25 5.97
CA LEU A 103 -4.30 6.87 5.03
C LEU A 103 -5.55 7.47 5.70
N SER A 104 -5.92 6.99 6.89
CA SER A 104 -6.98 7.53 7.76
C SER A 104 -6.55 8.85 8.40
#